data_AF-A0A137P4Y6-F1
#
_entry.id   AF-A0A137P4Y6-F1
#
_cell.length_a   1.000
_cell.length_b   1.000
_cell.length_c   1.000
_cell.angle_alpha   90.00
_cell.angle_beta   90.00
_cell.angle_gamma   90.00
#
_symmetry.space_group_name_H-M   'P 1'
#
loop_
_entity.id
_entity.type
_entity.pdbx_description
1 polymer ?
#
loop_
_entity_poly.entity_id
_entity_poly.type
_entity_poly.pdbx_seq_one_letter_code
_entity_poly.pdbx_strand_id
1 'polypeptide(L)'
;MYSSASVNMRNINRFKLKDNHLAVLKKHIKEDRRFGPTKAKSLLKEEFDLDMSIPTIRNAFANLRKEINQERYRISLSTSKVNSSKNLYFGYRLKYQHIEFLKECLIENRYIRVADAQKKLLQEMGIKVSLTCIRIALLSIKKIMDSDK
;
A
#
# COMPACT_ATOMS: atom_id res chain seq x y z
N MET A 1 -6.50 -7.09 36.97
CA MET A 1 -5.83 -5.87 36.45
C MET A 1 -5.11 -6.23 35.16
N TYR A 2 -5.09 -5.29 34.21
CA TYR A 2 -5.00 -5.49 32.76
C TYR A 2 -3.82 -6.32 32.22
N SER A 3 -4.16 -7.10 31.20
CA SER A 3 -3.29 -7.73 30.20
C SER A 3 -2.16 -6.83 29.72
N SER A 4 -0.96 -7.38 29.63
CA SER A 4 0.08 -6.91 28.70
C SER A 4 0.48 -8.05 27.78
N ALA A 5 -0.41 -8.34 26.83
CA ALA A 5 -0.10 -9.11 25.64
C ALA A 5 0.85 -8.29 24.78
N SER A 6 2.15 -8.36 25.08
CA SER A 6 3.19 -7.97 24.14
C SER A 6 3.26 -9.06 23.08
N VAL A 7 2.34 -9.02 22.12
CA VAL A 7 2.36 -9.87 20.93
C VAL A 7 3.58 -9.45 20.11
N ASN A 8 4.72 -10.05 20.46
CA ASN A 8 5.99 -9.94 19.77
C ASN A 8 5.90 -10.77 18.48
N MET A 9 5.04 -10.35 17.55
CA MET A 9 5.00 -10.87 16.18
C MET A 9 5.94 -10.05 15.29
N ARG A 10 7.22 -9.96 15.65
CA ARG A 10 8.25 -9.53 14.69
C ARG A 10 8.68 -10.72 13.85
N ASN A 11 7.75 -11.01 12.94
CA ASN A 11 7.95 -11.43 11.56
C ASN A 11 9.22 -12.24 11.27
N ILE A 12 8.97 -13.53 11.10
CA ILE A 12 9.87 -14.58 10.64
C ILE A 12 10.34 -14.23 9.23
N ASN A 13 11.49 -13.56 9.13
CA ASN A 13 12.38 -13.65 7.97
C ASN A 13 13.70 -12.94 8.28
N ARG A 14 14.72 -13.74 8.61
CA ARG A 14 16.12 -13.33 8.83
C ARG A 14 16.80 -12.86 7.54
N PHE A 15 16.21 -11.93 6.80
CA PHE A 15 16.90 -11.34 5.66
C PHE A 15 17.96 -10.35 6.17
N LYS A 16 19.05 -10.21 5.40
CA LYS A 16 20.21 -9.32 5.63
C LYS A 16 19.89 -7.82 5.83
N LEU A 17 18.62 -7.46 5.95
CA LEU A 17 18.14 -6.10 6.18
C LEU A 17 18.02 -5.86 7.69
N LYS A 18 18.90 -4.99 8.20
CA LYS A 18 18.80 -4.45 9.56
C LYS A 18 17.77 -3.32 9.60
N ASP A 19 17.31 -2.98 10.80
CA ASP A 19 16.34 -1.90 11.02
C ASP A 19 16.76 -0.57 10.39
N ASN A 20 18.06 -0.25 10.41
CA ASN A 20 18.60 0.96 9.79
C ASN A 20 18.39 0.98 8.26
N HIS A 21 18.59 -0.16 7.58
CA HIS A 21 18.36 -0.27 6.13
C HIS A 21 16.87 -0.08 5.82
N LEU A 22 16.00 -0.67 6.64
CA LEU A 22 14.55 -0.52 6.49
C LEU A 22 14.11 0.92 6.72
N ALA A 23 14.70 1.64 7.67
CA ALA A 23 14.39 3.04 7.95
C ALA A 23 14.70 3.95 6.75
N VAL A 24 15.87 3.80 6.12
CA VAL A 24 16.27 4.58 4.93
C VAL A 24 15.35 4.27 3.76
N LEU A 25 15.09 2.99 3.48
CA LEU A 25 14.15 2.61 2.43
C LEU A 25 12.74 3.16 2.68
N LYS A 26 12.26 3.10 3.93
CA LYS A 26 10.94 3.61 4.33
C LYS A 26 10.84 5.12 4.09
N LYS A 27 11.90 5.88 4.39
CA LYS A 27 11.97 7.32 4.11
C LYS A 27 11.83 7.61 2.62
N HIS A 28 12.63 6.96 1.78
CA HIS A 28 12.54 7.16 0.32
C HIS A 28 11.23 6.70 -0.30
N ILE A 29 10.61 5.64 0.22
CA ILE A 29 9.26 5.23 -0.21
C ILE A 29 8.20 6.29 0.15
N LYS A 30 8.35 6.98 1.29
CA LYS A 30 7.45 8.07 1.69
C LYS A 30 7.66 9.32 0.81
N GLU A 31 8.90 9.60 0.40
CA GLU A 31 9.28 10.77 -0.39
C GLU A 31 9.04 10.62 -1.90
N ASP A 32 9.34 9.46 -2.51
CA ASP A 32 9.18 9.21 -3.94
C ASP A 32 8.30 7.98 -4.20
N ARG A 33 7.09 8.20 -4.74
CA ARG A 33 6.17 7.12 -5.16
C ARG A 33 6.73 6.25 -6.27
N ARG A 34 7.62 6.78 -7.11
CA ARG A 34 8.31 6.05 -8.19
C ARG A 34 9.56 5.34 -7.68
N PHE A 35 9.87 5.42 -6.39
CA PHE A 35 10.94 4.67 -5.77
C PHE A 35 10.58 3.18 -5.79
N GLY A 36 11.30 2.45 -6.63
CA GLY A 36 11.02 1.05 -6.93
C GLY A 36 12.16 0.11 -6.50
N PRO A 37 11.93 -1.21 -6.59
CA PRO A 37 12.89 -2.23 -6.14
C PRO A 37 14.26 -2.14 -6.82
N THR A 38 14.32 -1.66 -8.06
CA THR A 38 15.60 -1.46 -8.79
C THR A 38 16.42 -0.33 -8.19
N LYS A 39 15.81 0.83 -7.93
CA LYS A 39 16.48 1.97 -7.27
C LYS A 39 16.90 1.60 -5.84
N ALA A 40 16.04 0.88 -5.12
CA ALA A 40 16.36 0.38 -3.79
C ALA A 40 17.53 -0.59 -3.78
N LYS A 41 17.66 -1.44 -4.80
CA LYS A 41 18.83 -2.30 -4.95
C LYS A 41 20.11 -1.48 -5.09
N SER A 42 20.11 -0.50 -6.00
CA SER A 42 21.26 0.37 -6.21
C SER A 42 21.64 1.09 -4.92
N LEU A 43 20.66 1.67 -4.22
CA LEU A 43 20.88 2.38 -2.96
C LEU A 43 21.48 1.47 -1.87
N LEU A 44 20.97 0.25 -1.70
CA LEU A 44 21.49 -0.69 -0.69
C LEU A 44 22.91 -1.15 -1.01
N LYS A 45 23.25 -1.25 -2.30
CA LYS A 45 24.61 -1.56 -2.74
C LYS A 45 25.56 -0.38 -2.55
N GLU A 46 25.14 0.83 -2.89
CA GLU A 46 25.98 2.03 -2.81
C GLU A 46 26.21 2.50 -1.37
N GLU A 47 25.17 2.52 -0.52
CA GLU A 47 25.28 3.04 0.85
C GLU A 47 25.70 1.99 1.89
N PHE A 48 25.38 0.71 1.66
CA PHE A 48 25.57 -0.35 2.66
C PHE A 48 26.37 -1.55 2.15
N ASP A 49 26.93 -1.47 0.94
CA ASP A 49 27.63 -2.56 0.25
C ASP A 49 26.83 -3.88 0.24
N LEU A 50 25.50 -3.75 0.18
CA LEU A 50 24.57 -4.86 0.39
C LEU A 50 23.94 -5.30 -0.92
N ASP A 51 24.63 -6.19 -1.64
CA ASP A 51 24.09 -6.77 -2.88
C ASP A 51 23.06 -7.86 -2.56
N MET A 52 21.79 -7.52 -2.76
CA MET A 52 20.67 -8.44 -2.58
C MET A 52 20.01 -8.83 -3.89
N SER A 53 19.35 -9.99 -3.85
CA SER A 53 18.50 -10.43 -4.94
C SER A 53 17.29 -9.48 -5.10
N ILE A 54 16.92 -9.20 -6.34
CA ILE A 54 15.72 -8.39 -6.65
C ILE A 54 14.45 -8.97 -6.01
N PRO A 55 14.21 -10.30 -5.96
CA PRO A 55 13.08 -10.89 -5.24
C PRO A 55 13.04 -10.54 -3.75
N THR A 56 14.19 -10.61 -3.05
CA THR A 56 14.28 -10.25 -1.63
C THR A 56 13.90 -8.78 -1.42
N ILE A 57 14.42 -7.88 -2.27
CA ILE A 57 14.12 -6.44 -2.20
C ILE A 57 12.64 -6.18 -2.48
N ARG A 58 12.05 -6.86 -3.48
CA ARG A 58 10.62 -6.75 -3.77
C ARG A 58 9.75 -7.13 -2.58
N ASN A 59 10.08 -8.22 -1.89
CA ASN A 59 9.35 -8.65 -0.70
C ASN A 59 9.51 -7.64 0.45
N ALA A 60 10.72 -7.17 0.69
CA ALA A 60 10.96 -6.12 1.69
C ALA A 60 10.18 -4.84 1.37
N PHE A 61 10.13 -4.43 0.10
CA PHE A 61 9.35 -3.30 -0.38
C PHE A 61 7.85 -3.46 -0.16
N ALA A 62 7.30 -4.62 -0.52
CA ALA A 62 5.88 -4.91 -0.32
C ALA A 62 5.51 -4.83 1.17
N ASN A 63 6.37 -5.35 2.05
CA ASN A 63 6.18 -5.26 3.49
C ASN A 63 6.27 -3.82 4.01
N LEU A 64 7.28 -3.05 3.61
CA LEU A 64 7.43 -1.65 4.00
C LEU A 64 6.25 -0.78 3.54
N ARG A 65 5.77 -0.96 2.30
CA ARG A 65 4.58 -0.26 1.80
C ARG A 65 3.33 -0.64 2.58
N LYS A 66 3.15 -1.91 2.90
CA LYS A 66 2.06 -2.39 3.75
C LYS A 66 2.12 -1.74 5.14
N GLU A 67 3.29 -1.65 5.75
CA GLU A 67 3.48 -0.98 7.05
C GLU A 67 3.18 0.53 6.98
N ILE A 68 3.68 1.24 5.97
CA ILE A 68 3.38 2.68 5.77
C ILE A 68 1.86 2.88 5.62
N ASN A 69 1.19 2.03 4.85
CA ASN A 69 -0.26 2.11 4.64
C ASN A 69 -1.04 1.82 5.93
N GLN A 70 -0.57 0.87 6.75
CA GLN A 70 -1.14 0.60 8.07
C GLN A 70 -0.90 1.74 9.06
N GLU A 71 0.27 2.38 9.03
CA GLU A 71 0.61 3.56 9.84
C GLU A 71 -0.31 4.74 9.48
N ARG A 72 -0.51 5.01 8.18
CA ARG A 72 -1.47 6.00 7.69
C ARG A 72 -2.89 5.74 8.19
N TYR A 73 -3.32 4.47 8.19
CA TYR A 73 -4.64 4.09 8.67
C TYR A 73 -4.82 4.26 10.18
N ARG A 74 -3.78 3.94 10.98
CA ARG A 74 -3.81 4.20 12.42
C ARG A 74 -3.99 5.68 12.71
N ILE A 75 -3.28 6.53 11.97
CA ILE A 75 -3.39 7.99 12.06
C ILE A 75 -4.79 8.45 11.63
N SER A 76 -5.32 7.94 10.51
CA SER A 76 -6.65 8.33 10.01
C SER A 76 -7.78 7.95 10.97
N LEU A 77 -7.73 6.74 11.55
CA LEU A 77 -8.70 6.27 12.57
C LEU A 77 -8.73 7.15 13.82
N SER A 78 -7.57 7.64 14.27
CA SER A 78 -7.50 8.54 15.42
C SER A 78 -8.08 9.93 15.12
N THR A 79 -8.18 10.32 13.85
CA THR A 79 -8.63 11.66 13.43
C THR A 79 -10.04 11.71 12.86
N SER A 80 -10.69 10.58 12.58
CA SER A 80 -12.03 10.55 11.99
C SER A 80 -13.04 9.77 12.84
N LYS A 81 -13.83 10.49 13.67
CA LYS A 81 -15.28 10.27 13.63
C LYS A 81 -15.69 10.53 12.18
N VAL A 82 -16.65 9.76 11.66
CA VAL A 82 -17.41 9.97 10.40
C VAL A 82 -17.24 8.84 9.37
N ASN A 83 -18.38 8.16 9.15
CA ASN A 83 -18.84 7.41 7.97
C ASN A 83 -18.46 5.94 7.78
N SER A 84 -18.97 5.11 8.69
CA SER A 84 -19.14 3.66 8.58
C SER A 84 -20.11 3.19 7.47
N SER A 85 -20.61 4.06 6.58
CA SER A 85 -21.74 3.75 5.67
C SER A 85 -21.38 3.45 4.21
N LYS A 86 -20.11 3.48 3.79
CA LYS A 86 -19.73 3.26 2.36
C LYS A 86 -19.24 1.84 2.03
N ASN A 87 -19.22 0.92 3.00
CA ASN A 87 -18.67 -0.44 2.83
C ASN A 87 -19.56 -1.42 2.04
N LEU A 88 -20.77 -1.04 1.60
CA LEU A 88 -21.73 -2.00 1.05
C LEU A 88 -21.64 -2.26 -0.47
N TYR A 89 -20.86 -1.49 -1.24
CA TYR A 89 -20.93 -1.57 -2.71
C TYR A 89 -19.81 -2.34 -3.42
N PHE A 90 -18.70 -2.70 -2.75
CA PHE A 90 -17.49 -3.18 -3.43
C PHE A 90 -17.13 -4.66 -3.22
N GLY A 91 -18.00 -5.39 -2.52
CA GLY A 91 -17.75 -6.76 -2.10
C GLY A 91 -16.67 -6.83 -1.02
N TYR A 92 -16.73 -7.86 -0.19
CA TYR A 92 -15.94 -8.06 1.04
C TYR A 92 -14.40 -8.04 0.86
N ARG A 93 -13.89 -7.90 -0.38
CA ARG A 93 -12.46 -7.91 -0.71
C ARG A 93 -11.82 -6.52 -0.83
N LEU A 94 -12.59 -5.48 -1.17
CA LEU A 94 -12.07 -4.12 -1.26
C LEU A 94 -12.35 -3.36 0.04
N LYS A 95 -11.31 -3.19 0.85
CA LYS A 95 -11.35 -2.36 2.06
C LYS A 95 -11.23 -0.88 1.68
N TYR A 96 -11.60 -0.01 2.61
CA TYR A 96 -11.51 1.44 2.45
C TYR A 96 -10.17 1.93 1.85
N GLN A 97 -9.03 1.42 2.34
CA GLN A 97 -7.69 1.76 1.83
C GLN A 97 -7.53 1.47 0.33
N HIS A 98 -8.14 0.39 -0.16
CA HIS A 98 -8.09 0.03 -1.57
C HIS A 98 -8.94 0.99 -2.40
N ILE A 99 -10.07 1.45 -1.84
CA ILE A 99 -10.95 2.43 -2.46
C ILE A 99 -10.26 3.80 -2.53
N GLU A 100 -9.59 4.24 -1.45
CA GLU A 100 -8.79 5.48 -1.47
C GLU A 100 -7.66 5.41 -2.49
N PHE A 101 -6.91 4.32 -2.54
CA PHE A 101 -5.87 4.13 -3.53
C PHE A 101 -6.41 4.17 -4.97
N LEU A 102 -7.55 3.53 -5.23
CA LEU A 102 -8.22 3.59 -6.54
C LEU A 102 -8.71 5.01 -6.87
N LYS A 103 -9.15 5.77 -5.87
CA LYS A 103 -9.52 7.19 -6.01
C LYS A 103 -8.31 8.04 -6.39
N GLU A 104 -7.18 7.87 -5.73
CA GLU A 104 -5.93 8.55 -6.10
C GLU A 104 -5.50 8.20 -7.52
N CYS A 105 -5.58 6.92 -7.91
CA CYS A 105 -5.28 6.50 -9.27
C CYS A 105 -6.17 7.17 -10.33
N LEU A 106 -7.44 7.45 -9.99
CA LEU A 106 -8.39 8.15 -10.86
C LEU A 106 -8.13 9.66 -10.91
N ILE A 107 -7.64 10.25 -9.83
CA ILE A 107 -7.19 11.66 -9.80
C ILE A 107 -5.95 11.82 -10.69
N GLU A 108 -4.99 10.90 -10.58
CA GLU A 108 -3.77 10.88 -11.41
C GLU A 108 -4.08 10.59 -12.89
N ASN A 109 -5.04 9.69 -13.16
CA ASN A 109 -5.46 9.33 -14.52
C ASN A 109 -6.94 8.95 -14.57
N ARG A 110 -7.79 9.89 -15.03
CA ARG A 110 -9.25 9.71 -15.13
C ARG A 110 -9.66 8.53 -16.04
N TYR A 111 -8.78 8.13 -16.96
CA TYR A 111 -9.01 7.08 -17.96
C TYR A 111 -8.20 5.81 -17.69
N ILE A 112 -7.72 5.59 -16.47
CA ILE A 112 -7.01 4.36 -16.11
C ILE A 112 -7.84 3.12 -16.48
N ARG A 113 -7.23 2.17 -17.20
CA ARG A 113 -7.88 0.91 -17.55
C ARG A 113 -8.01 0.04 -16.29
N VAL A 114 -9.06 -0.77 -16.23
CA VAL A 114 -9.32 -1.66 -15.09
C VAL A 114 -8.15 -2.61 -14.82
N ALA A 115 -7.51 -3.13 -15.88
CA ALA A 115 -6.33 -3.98 -15.77
C ALA A 115 -5.11 -3.25 -15.19
N ASP A 116 -4.91 -1.99 -15.57
CA ASP A 116 -3.80 -1.18 -15.04
C ASP A 116 -4.04 -0.85 -13.57
N ALA A 117 -5.28 -0.51 -13.20
CA ALA A 117 -5.68 -0.30 -11.81
C ALA A 117 -5.49 -1.58 -10.98
N GLN A 118 -5.83 -2.75 -11.52
CA GLN A 118 -5.60 -4.04 -10.87
C GLN A 118 -4.11 -4.32 -10.67
N LYS A 119 -3.31 -4.10 -11.72
CA LYS A 119 -1.86 -4.30 -11.67
C LYS A 119 -1.24 -3.37 -10.63
N LYS A 120 -1.61 -2.08 -10.62
CA LYS A 120 -1.19 -1.13 -9.60
C LYS A 120 -1.63 -1.57 -8.20
N LEU A 121 -2.86 -2.01 -8.01
CA LEU A 121 -3.37 -2.44 -6.71
C LEU A 121 -2.64 -3.70 -6.21
N LEU A 122 -2.30 -4.63 -7.10
CA LEU A 122 -1.45 -5.78 -6.77
C LEU A 122 -0.01 -5.36 -6.46
N GLN A 123 0.57 -4.44 -7.23
CA GLN A 123 1.95 -3.98 -7.05
C GLN A 123 2.13 -3.11 -5.80
N GLU A 124 1.16 -2.24 -5.51
CA GLU A 124 1.22 -1.25 -4.43
C GLU A 124 0.64 -1.80 -3.12
N MET A 125 -0.41 -2.62 -3.18
CA MET A 125 -1.09 -3.14 -1.98
C MET A 125 -0.87 -4.64 -1.78
N GLY A 126 -0.32 -5.36 -2.75
CA GLY A 126 -0.12 -6.82 -2.66
C GLY A 126 -1.41 -7.62 -2.78
N ILE A 127 -2.50 -7.02 -3.29
CA ILE A 127 -3.83 -7.63 -3.26
C ILE A 127 -4.28 -8.00 -4.67
N LYS A 128 -4.55 -9.29 -4.84
CA LYS A 128 -5.16 -9.83 -6.05
C LYS A 128 -6.68 -9.75 -5.93
N VAL A 129 -7.26 -8.74 -6.58
CA VAL A 129 -8.72 -8.55 -6.68
C VAL A 129 -9.17 -8.93 -8.09
N SER A 130 -10.42 -9.38 -8.27
CA SER A 130 -10.94 -9.64 -9.62
C SER A 130 -11.10 -8.34 -10.42
N LEU A 131 -10.96 -8.41 -11.74
CA LEU A 131 -11.20 -7.27 -12.64
C LEU A 131 -12.62 -6.72 -12.47
N THR A 132 -13.62 -7.59 -12.28
CA THR A 132 -15.02 -7.19 -12.05
C THR A 132 -15.17 -6.33 -10.81
N CYS A 133 -14.57 -6.72 -9.69
CA CYS A 133 -14.60 -5.93 -8.45
C CYS A 133 -13.95 -4.55 -8.64
N ILE A 134 -12.81 -4.47 -9.34
CA ILE A 134 -12.14 -3.19 -9.61
C ILE A 134 -12.96 -2.33 -10.57
N ARG A 135 -13.60 -2.92 -11.59
CA ARG A 135 -14.48 -2.19 -12.51
C ARG A 135 -15.64 -1.54 -11.74
N ILE A 136 -16.31 -2.29 -10.88
CA ILE A 136 -17.40 -1.78 -10.04
C ILE A 136 -16.87 -0.67 -9.12
N ALA A 137 -15.71 -0.89 -8.48
CA ALA A 137 -15.06 0.11 -7.64
C ALA A 137 -14.80 1.43 -8.36
N LEU A 138 -14.16 1.38 -9.51
CA LEU A 138 -13.85 2.57 -10.30
C LEU A 138 -15.11 3.29 -10.78
N LEU A 139 -16.15 2.57 -11.21
CA LEU A 139 -17.40 3.17 -11.65
C LEU A 139 -18.11 3.92 -10.52
N SER A 140 -18.21 3.31 -9.34
CA SER A 140 -18.86 3.98 -8.21
C SER A 140 -18.03 5.16 -7.70
N ILE A 141 -16.70 5.06 -7.67
CA ILE A 141 -15.83 6.20 -7.30
C ILE A 141 -16.03 7.35 -8.29
N LYS A 142 -16.06 7.07 -9.60
CA LYS A 142 -16.34 8.08 -10.64
C LYS A 142 -17.70 8.73 -10.43
N LYS A 143 -18.75 7.94 -10.20
CA LYS A 143 -20.10 8.47 -9.94
C LYS A 143 -20.14 9.43 -8.75
N ILE A 144 -19.45 9.08 -7.65
CA ILE A 144 -19.34 9.95 -6.47
C ILE A 144 -18.61 11.25 -6.83
N MET A 145 -17.49 11.17 -7.55
CA MET A 145 -16.69 12.34 -7.94
C MET A 145 -17.43 13.27 -8.92
N ASP A 146 -18.25 12.72 -9.81
CA ASP A 146 -19.03 13.50 -10.77
C ASP A 146 -20.31 14.10 -10.13
N SER A 147 -20.74 13.60 -8.96
CA SER A 147 -21.91 14.12 -8.22
C SER A 147 -21.56 15.21 -7.19
N ASP A 148 -20.28 15.39 -6.86
CA ASP A 148 -19.76 16.45 -5.98
C ASP A 148 -19.38 17.74 -6.78
N LYS A 149 -19.87 17.88 -8.02
CA LYS A 149 -19.64 19.02 -8.92
C LYS A 149 -20.91 19.82 -9.14
#